data_AF-A0AAW4BL59-F1
#
_entry.id   AF-A0AAW4BL59-F1
#
_cell.length_a   1.000
_cell.length_b   1.000
_cell.length_c   1.000
_cell.angle_alpha   90.00
_cell.angle_beta   90.00
_cell.angle_gamma   90.00
#
_symmetry.space_group_name_H-M   'P 1'
#
loop_
_entity.id
_entity.type
_entity.pdbx_description
1 polymer ?
#
loop_
_entity_poly.entity_id
_entity_poly.type
_entity_poly.pdbx_seq_one_letter_code
_entity_poly.pdbx_strand_id
1 'polypeptide(L)'
;NSNVFEQLASIHCSKYKPCFSTKEHHWSAISTESALEALSLPRSSQSTIVSIQALSQVLFEHSCLISGDTNDGNWGIRQNGELVLFDWERFGYGSPAIDLAPLVQGLGSIDEYASIIERYTQHNSSFTSDELTK
;
A
#
# COMPACT_ATOMS: atom_id res chain seq x y z
N ASN A 1 -0.91 16.73 3.07
CA ASN A 1 0.34 17.34 2.57
C ASN A 1 0.46 16.96 1.09
N SER A 2 0.22 17.88 0.14
CA SER A 2 0.15 17.53 -1.30
C SER A 2 1.42 16.85 -1.82
N ASN A 3 2.58 17.20 -1.25
CA ASN A 3 3.89 16.66 -1.63
C ASN A 3 4.02 15.12 -1.45
N VAL A 4 3.33 14.52 -0.47
CA VAL A 4 3.36 13.06 -0.27
C VAL A 4 2.73 12.33 -1.47
N PHE A 5 1.56 12.79 -1.90
CA PHE A 5 0.83 12.18 -3.02
C PHE A 5 1.57 12.35 -4.34
N GLU A 6 2.20 13.51 -4.55
CA GLU A 6 3.06 13.75 -5.70
C GLU A 6 4.28 12.82 -5.73
N GLN A 7 4.96 12.63 -4.59
CA GLN A 7 6.10 11.70 -4.49
C GLN A 7 5.70 10.24 -4.74
N LEU A 8 4.59 9.80 -4.15
CA LEU A 8 4.05 8.46 -4.40
C LEU A 8 3.66 8.29 -5.87
N ALA A 9 2.96 9.26 -6.47
CA ALA A 9 2.65 9.24 -7.89
C ALA A 9 3.91 9.14 -8.76
N SER A 10 4.99 9.83 -8.41
CA SER A 10 6.29 9.73 -9.12
C SER A 10 6.88 8.32 -9.06
N ILE A 11 6.82 7.65 -7.89
CA ILE A 11 7.25 6.25 -7.75
C ILE A 11 6.38 5.35 -8.63
N HIS A 12 5.06 5.50 -8.51
CA HIS A 12 4.08 4.63 -9.16
C HIS A 12 4.07 4.80 -10.69
N CYS A 13 4.30 6.00 -11.21
CA CYS A 13 4.42 6.29 -12.64
C CYS A 13 5.84 6.04 -13.20
N SER A 14 6.79 5.64 -12.35
CA SER A 14 8.18 5.46 -12.76
C SER A 14 8.30 4.34 -13.80
N LYS A 15 9.07 4.61 -14.85
CA LYS A 15 9.47 3.59 -15.84
C LYS A 15 10.74 2.84 -15.42
N TYR A 16 11.24 3.10 -14.22
CA TYR A 16 12.41 2.42 -13.69
C TYR A 16 12.16 0.92 -13.63
N LYS A 17 13.18 0.15 -14.01
CA LYS A 17 13.17 -1.31 -13.91
C LYS A 17 14.32 -1.70 -12.99
N PRO A 18 14.03 -2.20 -11.78
CA PRO A 18 15.05 -2.68 -10.86
C PRO A 18 15.95 -3.72 -11.53
N CYS A 19 17.26 -3.57 -11.39
CA CYS A 19 18.26 -4.56 -11.81
C CYS A 19 18.61 -5.55 -10.68
N PHE A 20 17.82 -5.55 -9.61
CA PHE A 20 17.94 -6.39 -8.43
C PHE A 20 16.59 -7.05 -8.12
N SER A 21 16.59 -8.10 -7.30
CA SER A 21 15.36 -8.75 -6.87
C SER A 21 14.58 -7.82 -5.95
N THR A 22 13.34 -7.52 -6.32
CA THR A 22 12.41 -6.80 -5.47
C THR A 22 11.68 -7.73 -4.52
N LYS A 23 10.98 -7.17 -3.53
CA LYS A 23 10.04 -7.93 -2.72
C LYS A 23 8.89 -8.44 -3.60
N GLU A 24 8.62 -9.74 -3.50
CA GLU A 24 7.38 -10.32 -4.01
C GLU A 24 6.29 -10.09 -2.96
N HIS A 25 5.27 -9.32 -3.33
CA HIS A 25 4.10 -9.10 -2.49
C HIS A 25 3.07 -10.19 -2.77
N HIS A 26 2.75 -10.95 -1.74
CA HIS A 26 1.77 -12.02 -1.82
C HIS A 26 1.26 -12.34 -0.42
N TRP A 27 -0.01 -12.73 -0.33
CA TRP A 27 -0.61 -13.24 0.90
C TRP A 27 -1.10 -14.67 0.67
N SER A 28 -0.30 -15.64 1.11
CA SER A 28 -0.61 -17.06 0.95
C SER A 28 -1.62 -17.57 1.98
N ALA A 29 -2.38 -18.62 1.60
CA ALA A 29 -3.25 -19.34 2.53
C ALA A 29 -2.48 -19.91 3.73
N ILE A 30 -1.24 -20.39 3.50
CA ILE A 30 -0.36 -20.91 4.55
C ILE A 30 -0.02 -19.82 5.58
N SER A 31 0.24 -18.59 5.11
CA SER A 31 0.48 -17.43 5.98
C SER A 31 -0.75 -17.10 6.82
N THR A 32 -1.95 -17.19 6.24
CA THR A 32 -3.21 -17.05 6.98
C THR A 32 -3.35 -18.11 8.05
N GLU A 33 -3.22 -19.40 7.70
CA GLU A 33 -3.33 -20.51 8.65
C GLU A 33 -2.35 -20.35 9.82
N SER A 34 -1.09 -20.04 9.52
CA SER A 34 -0.05 -19.80 10.52
C SER A 34 -0.41 -18.64 11.46
N ALA A 35 -0.94 -17.54 10.93
CA ALA A 35 -1.37 -16.39 11.73
C ALA A 35 -2.58 -16.71 12.61
N LEU A 36 -3.57 -17.44 12.09
CA LEU A 36 -4.76 -17.82 12.84
C LEU A 36 -4.43 -18.77 14.00
N GLU A 37 -3.51 -19.71 13.78
CA GLU A 37 -3.01 -20.60 14.83
C GLU A 37 -2.25 -19.81 15.90
N ALA A 38 -1.26 -18.99 15.49
CA ALA A 38 -0.42 -18.24 16.40
C ALA A 38 -1.21 -17.23 17.26
N LEU A 39 -2.20 -16.56 16.67
CA LEU A 39 -2.96 -15.51 17.36
C LEU A 39 -4.17 -16.06 18.14
N SER A 40 -4.56 -17.32 17.92
CA SER A 40 -5.68 -17.97 18.61
C SER A 40 -6.97 -17.10 18.62
N LEU A 41 -7.26 -16.46 17.49
CA LEU A 41 -8.34 -15.48 17.38
C LEU A 41 -9.73 -16.11 17.51
N PRO A 42 -10.76 -15.34 17.92
CA PRO A 42 -12.15 -15.80 17.86
C PRO A 42 -12.55 -16.22 16.44
N ARG A 43 -13.41 -17.25 16.32
CA ARG A 43 -13.84 -17.80 15.03
C ARG A 43 -14.38 -16.73 14.06
N SER A 44 -15.10 -15.73 14.56
CA SER A 44 -15.58 -14.61 13.74
C SER A 44 -14.43 -13.85 13.07
N SER A 45 -13.40 -13.50 13.82
CA SER A 45 -12.19 -12.84 13.30
C SER A 45 -11.43 -13.72 12.32
N GLN A 46 -11.35 -15.03 12.59
CA GLN A 46 -10.72 -15.99 11.66
C GLN A 46 -11.44 -15.98 10.30
N SER A 47 -12.78 -16.08 10.31
CA SER A 47 -13.58 -16.04 9.07
C SER A 47 -13.39 -14.74 8.31
N THR A 48 -13.35 -13.58 9.00
CA THR A 48 -13.09 -12.29 8.37
C THR A 48 -11.71 -12.24 7.72
N ILE A 49 -10.65 -12.69 8.40
CA ILE A 49 -9.29 -12.69 7.85
C ILE A 49 -9.21 -13.58 6.60
N VAL A 50 -9.83 -14.75 6.61
CA VAL A 50 -9.91 -15.64 5.44
C VAL A 50 -10.63 -14.96 4.27
N SER A 51 -11.75 -14.27 4.55
CA SER A 51 -12.46 -13.51 3.51
C SER A 51 -11.61 -12.38 2.93
N ILE A 52 -10.88 -11.64 3.76
CA ILE A 52 -9.97 -10.57 3.28
C ILE A 52 -8.84 -11.18 2.44
N GLN A 53 -8.22 -12.27 2.88
CA GLN A 53 -7.15 -12.91 2.12
C GLN A 53 -7.63 -13.36 0.73
N ALA A 54 -8.83 -13.94 0.64
CA ALA A 54 -9.41 -14.36 -0.64
C ALA A 54 -9.66 -13.21 -1.62
N LEU A 55 -9.84 -11.98 -1.12
CA LEU A 55 -10.04 -10.77 -1.94
C LEU A 55 -8.73 -10.04 -2.25
N SER A 56 -7.70 -10.24 -1.42
CA SER A 56 -6.47 -9.44 -1.45
C SER A 56 -5.62 -9.57 -2.71
N GLN A 57 -5.82 -10.63 -3.50
CA GLN A 57 -4.95 -10.97 -4.63
C GLN A 57 -4.86 -9.84 -5.67
N VAL A 58 -5.95 -9.08 -5.86
CA VAL A 58 -5.98 -7.93 -6.79
C VAL A 58 -4.92 -6.87 -6.45
N LEU A 59 -4.55 -6.73 -5.17
CA LEU A 59 -3.54 -5.76 -4.73
C LEU A 59 -2.14 -6.11 -5.24
N PHE A 60 -1.88 -7.37 -5.58
CA PHE A 60 -0.56 -7.86 -5.97
C PHE A 60 -0.39 -8.03 -7.48
N GLU A 61 -1.48 -7.97 -8.26
CA GLU A 61 -1.49 -8.22 -9.71
C GLU A 61 -1.19 -6.97 -10.55
N HIS A 62 -0.41 -6.04 -10.00
CA HIS A 62 -0.04 -4.79 -10.66
C HIS A 62 1.46 -4.74 -10.94
N SER A 63 1.84 -4.26 -12.12
CA SER A 63 3.24 -4.04 -12.52
C SER A 63 3.77 -2.65 -12.12
N CYS A 64 3.05 -1.94 -11.26
CA CYS A 64 3.42 -0.63 -10.75
C CYS A 64 4.44 -0.78 -9.62
N LEU A 65 5.49 0.05 -9.59
CA LEU A 65 6.41 0.08 -8.46
C LEU A 65 5.70 0.67 -7.24
N ILE A 66 5.99 0.13 -6.07
CA ILE A 66 5.53 0.62 -4.76
C ILE A 66 6.70 0.61 -3.78
N SER A 67 6.65 1.50 -2.79
CA SER A 67 7.53 1.44 -1.62
C SER A 67 7.21 0.22 -0.76
N GLY A 68 5.92 -0.07 -0.59
CA GLY A 68 5.40 -1.16 0.21
C GLY A 68 5.31 -0.88 1.71
N ASP A 69 5.79 0.28 2.19
CA ASP A 69 5.69 0.69 3.60
C ASP A 69 5.75 2.22 3.78
N THR A 70 4.66 2.90 3.47
CA THR A 70 4.55 4.37 3.44
C THR A 70 3.97 4.98 4.72
N ASN A 71 3.99 4.24 5.83
CA ASN A 71 3.46 4.72 7.11
C ASN A 71 4.13 6.05 7.53
N ASP A 72 3.46 6.83 8.39
CA ASP A 72 3.93 8.17 8.81
C ASP A 72 5.36 8.17 9.40
N GLY A 73 5.81 7.04 9.95
CA GLY A 73 7.15 6.87 10.51
C GLY A 73 8.27 6.79 9.47
N ASN A 74 7.95 6.50 8.21
CA ASN A 74 8.93 6.32 7.12
C ASN A 74 9.14 7.58 6.27
N TRP A 75 8.46 8.69 6.61
CA TRP A 75 8.61 9.97 5.95
C TRP A 75 9.46 10.93 6.76
N GLY A 76 10.39 11.61 6.09
CA GLY A 76 11.25 12.63 6.68
C GLY A 76 11.32 13.87 5.80
N ILE A 77 11.70 15.00 6.41
CA ILE A 77 12.00 16.23 5.69
C ILE A 77 13.48 16.56 5.92
N ARG A 78 14.23 16.68 4.83
CA ARG A 78 15.66 17.07 4.87
C ARG A 78 15.80 18.53 5.30
N GLN A 79 17.01 18.93 5.67
CA GLN A 79 17.32 20.32 6.03
C GLN A 79 17.02 21.33 4.91
N ASN A 80 17.08 20.90 3.65
CA ASN A 80 16.72 21.70 2.48
C ASN A 80 15.21 21.72 2.18
N GLY A 81 14.37 21.10 3.02
CA GLY A 81 12.92 21.06 2.87
C GLY A 81 12.39 19.94 1.98
N GLU A 82 13.25 19.09 1.41
CA GLU A 82 12.82 17.97 0.56
C GLU A 82 12.17 16.86 1.40
N LEU A 83 11.01 16.40 0.94
CA LEU A 83 10.34 15.21 1.47
C LEU A 83 11.07 13.95 1.00
N VAL A 84 11.32 13.02 1.91
CA VAL A 84 12.05 11.78 1.65
C VAL A 84 11.32 10.61 2.28
N LEU A 85 11.18 9.54 1.49
CA LEU A 85 10.75 8.23 1.94
C LEU A 85 11.99 7.34 2.17
N PHE A 86 12.06 6.71 3.33
CA PHE A 86 13.10 5.76 3.70
C PHE A 86 12.50 4.41 4.08
N ASP A 87 13.36 3.46 4.49
CA ASP A 87 12.98 2.08 4.80
C ASP A 87 12.36 1.30 3.62
N TRP A 88 13.17 1.08 2.59
CA TRP A 88 12.75 0.45 1.33
C TRP A 88 12.78 -1.09 1.36
N GLU A 89 12.70 -1.73 2.53
CA GLU A 89 12.77 -3.19 2.65
C GLU A 89 11.65 -3.92 1.90
N ARG A 90 10.51 -3.25 1.70
CA ARG A 90 9.32 -3.78 1.02
C ARG A 90 9.19 -3.31 -0.41
N PHE A 91 10.23 -2.70 -0.98
CA PHE A 91 10.17 -2.20 -2.34
C PHE A 91 9.89 -3.30 -3.36
N GLY A 92 8.87 -3.10 -4.19
CA GLY A 92 8.47 -4.07 -5.18
C GLY A 92 7.34 -3.62 -6.07
N TYR A 93 6.54 -4.59 -6.52
CA TYR A 93 5.43 -4.35 -7.42
C TYR A 93 4.10 -4.60 -6.72
N GLY A 94 3.11 -3.74 -6.97
CA GLY A 94 1.78 -3.89 -6.40
C GLY A 94 0.88 -2.69 -6.71
N SER A 95 -0.33 -2.74 -6.18
CA SER A 95 -1.30 -1.65 -6.30
C SER A 95 -0.83 -0.43 -5.49
N PRO A 96 -0.97 0.81 -6.01
CA PRO A 96 -0.81 2.02 -5.21
C PRO A 96 -1.62 2.03 -3.91
N ALA A 97 -2.73 1.28 -3.84
CA ALA A 97 -3.53 1.16 -2.63
C ALA A 97 -2.70 0.67 -1.42
N ILE A 98 -1.67 -0.17 -1.65
CA ILE A 98 -0.74 -0.64 -0.60
C ILE A 98 0.01 0.54 0.03
N ASP A 99 0.43 1.50 -0.79
CA ASP A 99 1.17 2.70 -0.35
C ASP A 99 0.24 3.84 0.10
N LEU A 100 -1.03 3.81 -0.27
CA LEU A 100 -2.00 4.83 0.12
C LEU A 100 -2.67 4.51 1.46
N ALA A 101 -3.02 3.23 1.70
CA ALA A 101 -3.78 2.84 2.88
C ALA A 101 -3.11 3.21 4.22
N PRO A 102 -1.78 3.06 4.40
CA PRO A 102 -1.09 3.43 5.64
C PRO A 102 -1.11 4.93 5.96
N LEU A 103 -1.44 5.80 4.99
CA LEU A 103 -1.55 7.25 5.22
C LEU A 103 -2.84 7.62 5.97
N VAL A 104 -3.80 6.69 6.09
CA VAL A 104 -5.01 6.87 6.90
C VAL A 104 -4.75 6.31 8.30
N GLN A 105 -4.72 7.19 9.29
CA GLN A 105 -4.45 6.81 10.67
C GLN A 105 -5.62 6.02 11.29
N GLY A 106 -5.29 5.03 12.13
CA GLY A 106 -6.26 4.39 13.02
C GLY A 106 -7.36 3.56 12.35
N LEU A 107 -7.11 3.02 11.14
CA LEU A 107 -8.12 2.28 10.35
C LEU A 107 -9.34 3.16 10.04
N GLY A 108 -9.09 4.29 9.37
CA GLY A 108 -10.09 5.33 9.16
C GLY A 108 -11.34 4.91 8.38
N SER A 109 -12.19 5.90 8.14
CA SER A 109 -13.46 5.75 7.43
C SER A 109 -13.29 5.66 5.91
N ILE A 110 -14.32 5.15 5.23
CA ILE A 110 -14.38 5.13 3.75
C ILE A 110 -14.19 6.54 3.17
N ASP A 111 -14.73 7.58 3.82
CA ASP A 111 -14.59 8.96 3.37
C ASP A 111 -13.14 9.46 3.46
N GLU A 112 -12.38 9.02 4.47
CA GLU A 112 -10.95 9.34 4.59
C GLU A 112 -10.13 8.66 3.49
N TYR A 113 -10.44 7.39 3.18
CA TYR A 113 -9.84 6.69 2.04
C TYR A 113 -10.18 7.38 0.72
N ALA A 114 -11.44 7.72 0.49
CA ALA A 114 -11.86 8.46 -0.71
C ALA A 114 -11.12 9.80 -0.83
N SER A 115 -10.95 10.53 0.27
CA SER A 115 -10.22 11.81 0.29
C SER A 115 -8.73 11.68 -0.04
N ILE A 116 -8.05 10.62 0.39
CA ILE A 116 -6.65 10.40 -0.02
C ILE A 116 -6.55 9.98 -1.49
N ILE A 117 -7.51 9.18 -1.99
CA ILE A 117 -7.57 8.73 -3.39
C ILE A 117 -7.80 9.94 -4.32
N GLU A 118 -8.71 10.84 -3.97
CA GLU A 118 -8.96 12.07 -4.73
C GLU A 118 -7.69 12.92 -4.82
N ARG A 119 -6.97 13.10 -3.71
CA ARG A 119 -5.72 13.88 -3.69
C ARG A 119 -4.61 13.19 -4.50
N TYR A 120 -4.53 11.86 -4.45
CA TYR A 120 -3.55 11.10 -5.22
C TYR A 120 -3.81 11.12 -6.73
N THR A 121 -5.08 10.98 -7.14
CA THR A 121 -5.47 10.93 -8.56
C THR A 121 -5.27 12.26 -9.30
N GLN A 122 -5.13 13.37 -8.58
CA GLN A 122 -4.67 14.65 -9.14
C GLN A 122 -3.25 14.58 -9.71
N HIS A 123 -2.41 13.66 -9.21
CA HIS A 123 -1.02 13.47 -9.64
C HIS A 123 -0.81 12.18 -10.46
N ASN A 124 -1.69 11.20 -10.34
CA ASN A 124 -1.64 9.97 -11.12
C ASN A 124 -3.02 9.60 -11.69
N SER A 125 -3.21 9.81 -12.99
CA SER A 125 -4.45 9.50 -13.71
C SER A 125 -4.50 8.08 -14.30
N SER A 126 -3.48 7.24 -14.04
CA SER A 126 -3.44 5.86 -14.55
C SER A 126 -4.29 4.88 -13.76
N PHE A 127 -4.75 5.27 -12.57
CA PHE A 127 -5.61 4.47 -11.72
C PHE A 127 -6.92 5.21 -11.47
N THR A 128 -8.03 4.48 -11.56
CA THR A 128 -9.36 4.99 -11.23
C THR A 128 -9.62 4.92 -9.72
N SER A 129 -10.54 5.76 -9.24
CA SER A 129 -10.98 5.70 -7.83
C SER A 129 -11.52 4.31 -7.47
N ASP A 130 -12.25 3.67 -8.39
CA ASP A 130 -12.84 2.35 -8.19
C ASP A 130 -11.77 1.25 -8.06
N GLU A 131 -10.64 1.37 -8.75
CA GLU A 131 -9.53 0.42 -8.62
C GLU A 131 -8.80 0.56 -7.28
N LEU A 132 -8.69 1.78 -6.75
CA LEU A 132 -7.99 2.07 -5.49
C LEU A 132 -8.85 1.86 -4.24
N THR A 133 -10.15 1.62 -4.41
CA THR A 133 -11.10 1.38 -3.30
C THR A 133 -11.43 -0.11 -3.11
N LYS A 134 -10.94 -0.99 -4.00
CA LYS A 134 -11.14 -2.44 -3.94
C LYS A 134 -10.09 -3.12 -3.07
#